data_AF-A0A3C2A5J4-F1
#
_entry.id   AF-A0A3C2A5J4-F1
#
_cell.length_a   1.000
_cell.length_b   1.000
_cell.length_c   1.000
_cell.angle_alpha   90.00
_cell.angle_beta   90.00
_cell.angle_gamma   90.00
#
_symmetry.space_group_name_H-M   'P 1'
#
loop_
_entity.id
_entity.type
_entity.pdbx_description
1 polymer ?
#
loop_
_entity_poly.entity_id
_entity_poly.type
_entity_poly.pdbx_seq_one_letter_code
_entity_poly.pdbx_strand_id
1 'polypeptide(L)'
;MVYRFVEGRPRPWDPAELEVVLSKYGKVQKGAHSVELIPSGGKELFEAATLHGEEEGKPECLGISRPLDEPLLGELIFDLLGLPNTFFFTEEVDWVKARDAVWEDLPDEMLEGGDIDLRRVIEPSEILSF
;
A
#
# COMPACT_ATOMS: atom_id res chain seq x y z
N MET A 1 2.63 4.65 -3.08
CA MET A 1 1.38 4.61 -2.30
C MET A 1 0.71 3.27 -2.48
N VAL A 2 0.06 2.73 -1.45
CA VAL A 2 -0.74 1.49 -1.54
C VAL A 2 -2.21 1.86 -1.40
N TYR A 3 -3.09 1.38 -2.29
CA TYR A 3 -4.53 1.66 -2.26
C TYR A 3 -5.35 0.37 -2.33
N ARG A 4 -6.58 0.43 -1.85
CA ARG A 4 -7.60 -0.57 -2.15
C ARG A 4 -8.67 0.00 -3.07
N PHE A 5 -9.03 -0.74 -4.12
CA PHE A 5 -10.12 -0.38 -5.03
C PHE A 5 -11.20 -1.46 -5.07
N VAL A 6 -12.44 -1.07 -5.30
CA VAL A 6 -13.54 -2.00 -5.62
C VAL A 6 -14.47 -1.28 -6.58
N GLU A 7 -14.80 -1.91 -7.71
CA GLU A 7 -15.70 -1.31 -8.72
C GLU A 7 -15.20 0.07 -9.20
N GLY A 8 -13.88 0.21 -9.41
CA GLY A 8 -13.29 1.46 -9.92
C GLY A 8 -13.23 2.60 -8.90
N ARG A 9 -13.42 2.33 -7.59
CA ARG A 9 -13.41 3.38 -6.55
C ARG A 9 -12.51 3.02 -5.38
N PRO A 10 -11.80 4.01 -4.78
CA PRO A 10 -11.12 3.81 -3.52
C PRO A 10 -12.09 3.24 -2.49
N ARG A 11 -11.63 2.23 -1.76
CA ARG A 11 -12.40 1.62 -0.67
C ARG A 11 -11.58 1.53 0.59
N PRO A 12 -12.21 1.78 1.75
CA PRO A 12 -11.53 1.59 3.01
C PRO A 12 -11.07 0.13 3.19
N TRP A 13 -9.88 -0.05 3.76
CA TRP A 13 -9.52 -1.32 4.37
C TRP A 13 -10.38 -1.59 5.60
N ASP A 14 -10.58 -2.87 5.91
CA ASP A 14 -11.01 -3.23 7.25
C ASP A 14 -9.86 -2.88 8.22
N PRO A 15 -10.07 -2.01 9.23
CA PRO A 15 -9.02 -1.64 10.16
C PRO A 15 -8.39 -2.84 10.87
N ALA A 16 -9.14 -3.92 11.10
CA ALA A 16 -8.62 -5.13 11.73
C ALA A 16 -7.68 -5.91 10.80
N GLU A 17 -8.01 -6.03 9.51
CA GLU A 17 -7.14 -6.67 8.52
C GLU A 17 -5.82 -5.89 8.36
N LEU A 18 -5.93 -4.56 8.27
CA LEU A 18 -4.78 -3.69 8.13
C LEU A 18 -3.88 -3.74 9.39
N GLU A 19 -4.48 -3.74 10.58
CA GLU A 19 -3.75 -3.86 11.84
C GLU A 19 -3.01 -5.20 11.97
N VAL A 20 -3.60 -6.30 11.49
CA VAL A 20 -2.95 -7.62 11.44
C VAL A 20 -1.70 -7.59 10.54
N VAL A 21 -1.75 -6.93 9.38
CA VAL A 21 -0.59 -6.81 8.50
C VAL A 21 0.47 -5.91 9.12
N LEU A 22 0.10 -4.69 9.50
CA LEU A 22 1.05 -3.67 9.97
C LEU A 22 1.72 -4.05 11.30
N SER A 23 1.02 -4.79 12.18
CA SER A 23 1.58 -5.20 13.48
C SER A 23 2.77 -6.15 13.38
N LYS A 24 2.98 -6.81 12.23
CA LYS A 24 4.20 -7.61 11.97
C LYS A 24 5.46 -6.75 11.85
N TYR A 25 5.31 -5.51 11.39
CA TYR A 25 6.39 -4.61 11.04
C TYR A 25 6.64 -3.54 12.11
N GLY A 26 5.73 -3.39 13.06
CA GLY A 26 5.84 -2.36 14.09
C GLY A 26 4.60 -2.20 14.95
N LYS A 27 4.65 -1.20 15.81
CA LYS A 27 3.48 -0.78 16.59
C LYS A 27 2.65 0.18 15.78
N VAL A 28 1.39 -0.17 15.58
CA VAL A 28 0.39 0.67 14.95
C VAL A 28 -0.12 1.66 16.00
N GLN A 29 0.16 2.95 15.83
CA GLN A 29 -0.38 4.01 16.68
C GLN A 29 -1.47 4.76 15.93
N LYS A 30 -2.72 4.61 16.41
CA LYS A 30 -3.88 5.31 15.87
C LYS A 30 -3.89 6.75 16.38
N GLY A 31 -3.74 7.71 15.48
CA GLY A 31 -4.05 9.12 15.67
C GLY A 31 -5.50 9.43 15.28
N ALA A 32 -5.89 10.71 15.33
CA ALA A 32 -7.25 11.14 14.97
C ALA A 32 -7.55 10.99 13.46
N HIS A 33 -6.55 11.22 12.60
CA HIS A 33 -6.72 11.20 11.14
C HIS A 33 -5.62 10.42 10.41
N SER A 34 -4.72 9.79 11.16
CA SER A 34 -3.62 9.01 10.61
C SER A 34 -3.35 7.81 11.50
N VAL A 35 -2.77 6.79 10.91
CA VAL A 35 -2.16 5.70 11.64
C VAL A 35 -0.67 5.78 11.36
N GLU A 36 0.10 5.90 12.43
CA GLU A 36 1.55 5.92 12.38
C GLU A 36 2.06 4.50 12.69
N LEU A 37 2.78 3.91 11.76
CA LEU A 37 3.47 2.65 12.00
C LEU A 37 4.85 2.98 12.58
N ILE A 38 5.02 2.74 13.88
CA ILE A 38 6.31 2.88 14.56
C ILE A 38 7.07 1.55 14.40
N PRO A 39 8.15 1.50 13.61
CA PRO A 39 8.86 0.25 13.36
C PRO A 39 9.36 -0.40 14.66
N SER A 40 9.28 -1.71 14.75
CA SER A 40 9.79 -2.47 15.90
C SER A 40 11.21 -3.00 15.60
N GLY A 41 12.02 -3.22 16.64
CA GLY A 41 13.34 -3.84 16.46
C GLY A 41 14.48 -2.91 15.98
N GLY A 42 14.29 -1.58 16.05
CA GLY A 42 15.36 -0.60 15.81
C GLY A 42 15.74 -0.38 14.35
N LYS A 43 14.94 -0.87 13.41
CA LYS A 43 15.11 -0.64 11.97
C LYS A 43 13.99 0.26 11.47
N GLU A 44 14.35 1.45 11.02
CA GLU A 44 13.38 2.35 10.39
C GLU A 44 13.11 1.86 8.96
N LEU A 45 11.84 1.58 8.66
CA LEU A 45 11.39 1.13 7.33
C LEU A 45 11.24 2.31 6.36
N PHE A 46 10.84 3.44 6.92
CA PHE A 46 10.52 4.69 6.25
C PHE A 46 10.58 5.81 7.29
N GLU A 47 10.73 7.05 6.86
CA GLU A 47 10.66 8.20 7.78
C GLU A 47 9.23 8.44 8.27
N ALA A 48 8.23 8.24 7.43
CA ALA A 48 6.82 8.35 7.82
C ALA A 48 5.93 7.46 6.95
N ALA A 49 4.88 6.91 7.56
CA ALA A 49 3.80 6.24 6.86
C ALA A 49 2.46 6.81 7.34
N THR A 50 1.63 7.23 6.39
CA THR A 50 0.38 7.94 6.65
C THR A 50 -0.76 7.21 5.99
N LEU A 51 -1.79 6.90 6.75
CA LEU A 51 -3.05 6.45 6.19
C LEU A 51 -3.90 7.64 5.75
N HIS A 52 -4.42 7.60 4.54
CA HIS A 52 -5.32 8.58 3.94
C HIS A 52 -6.71 7.95 3.70
N GLY A 53 -7.77 8.72 3.87
CA GLY A 53 -9.14 8.34 3.55
C GLY A 53 -10.07 9.53 3.70
N GLU A 54 -11.20 9.54 2.99
CA GLU A 54 -12.16 10.64 3.05
C GLU A 54 -12.93 10.70 4.38
N GLU A 55 -13.17 9.54 4.99
CA GLU A 55 -13.94 9.40 6.23
C GLU A 55 -13.04 9.07 7.44
N GLU A 56 -13.34 9.67 8.60
CA GLU A 56 -12.60 9.43 9.84
C GLU A 56 -12.63 7.93 10.23
N GLY A 57 -11.45 7.35 10.48
CA GLY A 57 -11.30 5.95 10.86
C GLY A 57 -11.44 4.96 9.70
N LYS A 58 -11.54 5.43 8.45
CA LYS A 58 -11.70 4.59 7.25
C LYS A 58 -10.58 4.85 6.23
N PRO A 59 -9.40 4.27 6.45
CA PRO A 59 -8.26 4.48 5.58
C PRO A 59 -8.42 3.71 4.25
N GLU A 60 -8.19 4.39 3.14
CA GLU A 60 -8.26 3.88 1.75
C GLU A 60 -6.87 3.73 1.13
N CYS A 61 -5.89 4.45 1.66
CA CYS A 61 -4.53 4.51 1.13
C CYS A 61 -3.49 4.56 2.25
N LEU A 62 -2.33 3.95 1.99
CA LEU A 62 -1.10 4.09 2.77
C LEU A 62 -0.05 4.81 1.92
N GLY A 63 0.24 6.06 2.31
CA GLY A 63 1.37 6.83 1.81
C GLY A 63 2.63 6.48 2.61
N ILE A 64 3.71 6.14 1.92
CA ILE A 64 5.02 5.86 2.54
C ILE A 64 5.98 6.93 2.06
N SER A 65 6.59 7.66 2.99
CA SER A 65 7.53 8.74 2.73
C SER A 65 8.95 8.33 3.09
N ARG A 66 9.88 8.54 2.15
CA ARG A 66 11.32 8.33 2.32
C ARG A 66 11.65 6.94 2.87
N PRO A 67 11.58 5.91 2.02
CA PRO A 67 11.92 4.53 2.42
C PRO A 67 13.40 4.42 2.84
N LEU A 68 13.69 3.65 3.89
CA LEU A 68 15.01 3.57 4.53
C LEU A 68 15.63 2.16 4.55
N ASP A 69 14.82 1.10 4.69
CA ASP A 69 15.25 -0.32 4.61
C ASP A 69 14.47 -0.99 3.46
N GLU A 70 15.15 -1.18 2.33
CA GLU A 70 14.52 -1.69 1.11
C GLU A 70 13.95 -3.11 1.31
N PRO A 71 14.70 -4.13 1.81
CA PRO A 71 14.17 -5.48 1.99
C PRO A 71 12.87 -5.56 2.79
N LEU A 72 12.83 -4.97 3.99
CA LEU A 72 11.65 -5.08 4.86
C LEU A 72 10.47 -4.25 4.37
N LEU A 73 10.74 -3.13 3.68
CA LEU A 73 9.70 -2.38 3.00
C LEU A 73 9.06 -3.19 1.87
N GLY A 74 9.86 -3.93 1.11
CA GLY A 74 9.38 -4.85 0.08
C GLY A 74 8.44 -5.90 0.65
N GLU A 75 8.80 -6.50 1.79
CA GLU A 75 7.95 -7.45 2.52
C GLU A 75 6.63 -6.82 2.99
N LEU A 76 6.67 -5.61 3.56
CA LEU A 76 5.47 -4.86 3.96
C LEU A 76 4.53 -4.62 2.76
N ILE A 77 5.07 -4.12 1.64
CA ILE A 77 4.27 -3.89 0.43
C ILE A 77 3.73 -5.23 -0.08
N PHE A 78 4.52 -6.30 -0.06
CA PHE A 78 4.09 -7.63 -0.50
C PHE A 78 2.91 -8.16 0.32
N ASP A 79 3.00 -8.05 1.64
CA ASP A 79 1.94 -8.46 2.55
C ASP A 79 0.67 -7.64 2.34
N LEU A 80 0.79 -6.33 2.10
CA LEU A 80 -0.35 -5.46 1.79
C LEU A 80 -1.00 -5.83 0.44
N LEU A 81 -0.21 -6.12 -0.59
CA LEU A 81 -0.72 -6.63 -1.88
C LEU A 81 -1.36 -8.02 -1.76
N GLY A 82 -1.14 -8.72 -0.65
CA GLY A 82 -1.87 -9.93 -0.29
C GLY A 82 -3.33 -9.71 0.09
N LEU A 83 -3.72 -8.47 0.41
CA LEU A 83 -5.11 -8.12 0.67
C LEU A 83 -5.87 -7.99 -0.66
N PRO A 84 -7.10 -8.54 -0.77
CA PRO A 84 -7.89 -8.44 -1.99
C PRO A 84 -8.05 -7.00 -2.48
N ASN A 85 -7.91 -6.85 -3.79
CA ASN A 85 -8.06 -5.60 -4.52
C ASN A 85 -7.15 -4.47 -3.99
N THR A 86 -5.94 -4.82 -3.55
CA THR A 86 -4.93 -3.89 -3.10
C THR A 86 -3.85 -3.73 -4.16
N PHE A 87 -3.47 -2.48 -4.44
CA PHE A 87 -2.57 -2.08 -5.52
C PHE A 87 -1.52 -1.13 -4.99
N PHE A 88 -0.30 -1.23 -5.53
CA PHE A 88 0.80 -0.32 -5.22
C PHE A 88 1.13 0.54 -6.44
N PHE A 89 1.27 1.85 -6.19
CA PHE A 89 1.56 2.89 -7.17
C PHE A 89 2.86 3.60 -6.80
N THR A 90 3.71 3.88 -7.79
CA THR A 90 4.89 4.74 -7.63
C THR A 90 4.52 6.23 -7.76
N GLU A 91 5.46 7.14 -7.51
CA GLU A 91 5.22 8.59 -7.39
C GLU A 91 4.55 9.24 -8.62
N GLU A 92 4.62 8.63 -9.81
CA GLU A 92 4.07 9.17 -11.05
C GLU A 92 2.87 8.38 -11.61
N VAL A 93 2.33 7.39 -10.89
CA VAL A 93 1.23 6.49 -11.36
C VAL A 93 1.60 5.64 -12.59
N ASP A 94 2.75 5.89 -13.21
CA ASP A 94 3.35 5.14 -14.32
C ASP A 94 3.46 3.62 -14.10
N TRP A 95 3.36 3.12 -12.87
CA TRP A 95 3.50 1.70 -12.56
C TRP A 95 2.49 1.26 -11.52
N VAL A 96 1.74 0.20 -11.83
CA VAL A 96 0.81 -0.42 -10.89
C VAL A 96 1.19 -1.87 -10.64
N LYS A 97 1.30 -2.23 -9.36
CA LYS A 97 1.59 -3.58 -8.90
C LYS A 97 0.40 -4.19 -8.16
N ALA A 98 0.05 -5.43 -8.50
CA ALA A 98 -0.90 -6.25 -7.73
C ALA A 98 -0.45 -7.71 -7.63
N ARG A 99 -0.98 -8.44 -6.65
CA ARG A 99 -0.67 -9.86 -6.46
C ARG A 99 -1.45 -10.77 -7.42
N ASP A 100 -2.68 -10.38 -7.73
CA ASP A 100 -3.57 -11.10 -8.63
C ASP A 100 -3.98 -10.24 -9.81
N ALA A 101 -4.44 -10.90 -10.89
CA ALA A 101 -4.77 -10.25 -12.15
C ALA A 101 -6.12 -9.52 -12.13
N VAL A 102 -6.37 -8.74 -11.07
CA VAL A 102 -7.66 -8.09 -10.80
C VAL A 102 -7.56 -6.61 -11.14
N TRP A 103 -7.24 -6.30 -12.40
CA TRP A 103 -7.06 -4.91 -12.86
C TRP A 103 -8.38 -4.23 -13.24
N GLU A 104 -9.44 -5.01 -13.39
CA GLU A 104 -10.81 -4.56 -13.69
C GLU A 104 -11.42 -3.71 -12.57
N ASP A 105 -10.84 -3.74 -11.37
CA ASP A 105 -11.25 -2.92 -10.23
C ASP A 105 -10.63 -1.51 -10.25
N LEU A 106 -9.66 -1.24 -11.13
CA LEU A 106 -9.06 0.09 -11.27
C LEU A 106 -9.98 1.01 -12.09
N PRO A 107 -10.03 2.32 -11.77
CA PRO A 107 -10.73 3.30 -12.61
C PRO A 107 -10.13 3.35 -14.02
N ASP A 108 -10.99 3.48 -15.04
CA ASP A 108 -10.57 3.58 -16.45
C ASP A 108 -9.62 4.76 -16.67
N GLU A 109 -9.82 5.87 -15.94
CA GLU A 109 -8.97 7.06 -16.04
C GLU A 109 -7.53 6.79 -15.61
N MET A 110 -7.30 5.82 -14.73
CA MET A 110 -5.94 5.38 -14.39
C MET A 110 -5.36 4.60 -15.56
N LEU A 111 -6.12 3.69 -16.17
CA LEU A 111 -5.66 2.88 -17.30
C LEU A 111 -5.42 3.69 -18.58
N GLU A 112 -6.17 4.78 -18.79
CA GLU A 112 -6.11 5.63 -19.98
C GLU A 112 -5.18 6.86 -19.83
N GLY A 113 -4.89 7.27 -18.58
CA GLY A 113 -4.31 8.59 -18.26
C GLY A 113 -2.78 8.67 -18.21
N GLY A 114 -2.05 7.57 -18.37
CA GLY A 114 -0.58 7.55 -18.28
C GLY A 114 0.04 6.32 -18.94
N ASP A 115 1.37 6.33 -19.13
CA ASP A 115 2.16 5.15 -19.52
C ASP A 115 2.21 4.19 -18.32
N ILE A 116 1.08 3.54 -18.01
CA ILE A 116 1.00 2.60 -16.89
C ILE A 116 1.56 1.24 -17.32
N ASP A 117 2.75 0.89 -16.82
CA ASP A 117 3.27 -0.48 -16.86
C ASP A 117 2.64 -1.31 -15.72
N LEU A 118 1.63 -2.11 -16.07
CA LEU A 118 0.93 -3.02 -15.16
C LEU A 118 1.76 -4.27 -14.91
N ARG A 119 2.15 -4.51 -13.65
CA ARG A 119 2.95 -5.68 -13.27
C ARG A 119 2.28 -6.51 -12.18
N ARG A 120 2.16 -7.81 -12.44
CA ARG A 120 1.90 -8.78 -11.38
C ARG A 120 3.16 -8.96 -10.55
N VAL A 121 3.01 -9.00 -9.23
CA VAL A 121 4.11 -9.34 -8.32
C VAL A 121 4.02 -10.81 -7.93
N ILE A 122 5.12 -11.53 -8.12
CA ILE A 122 5.32 -12.91 -7.67
C ILE A 122 6.58 -12.89 -6.81
N GLU A 123 6.44 -13.12 -5.49
CA GLU A 123 7.50 -13.02 -4.46
C GLU A 123 7.90 -11.58 -4.03
N PRO A 124 8.33 -11.35 -2.76
CA PRO A 124 8.75 -10.04 -2.26
C PRO A 124 9.93 -9.39 -3.02
N SER A 125 10.82 -10.19 -3.62
CA SER A 125 12.01 -9.68 -4.32
C SER A 125 11.69 -8.85 -5.56
N GLU A 126 10.53 -9.06 -6.18
CA GLU A 126 10.12 -8.32 -7.38
C GLU A 126 9.58 -6.91 -7.08
N ILE A 127 9.28 -6.61 -5.82
CA ILE A 127 8.77 -5.27 -5.43
C ILE A 127 9.88 -4.22 -5.51
N LEU A 128 11.11 -4.58 -5.17
CA LEU A 128 12.26 -3.68 -4.96
C LEU A 128 13.22 -3.53 -6.14
N SER A 129 12.91 -4.13 -7.30
CA SER A 129 13.80 -4.10 -8.47
C SER A 129 13.76 -2.76 -9.24
N PHE A 130 13.62 -1.63 -8.55
CA PHE A 130 13.43 -0.29 -9.12
C PHE A 130 14.54 0.68 -8.75
#